data_AF-A0A955PUF0-F1
#
_entry.id   AF-A0A955PUF0-F1
#
_cell.length_a   1.000
_cell.length_b   1.000
_cell.length_c   1.000
_cell.angle_alpha   90.00
_cell.angle_beta   90.00
_cell.angle_gamma   90.00
#
_symmetry.space_group_name_H-M   'P 1'
#
loop_
_entity.id
_entity.type
_entity.pdbx_description
1 polymer ?
#
loop_
_entity_poly.entity_id
_entity_poly.type
_entity_poly.pdbx_seq_one_letter_code
_entity_poly.pdbx_strand_id
1 'polypeptide(L)'
;KLPKGEMEELVIEEVPDIQYDQIGGLTKELEQVKDAVELPFLYPELFAEHRLSPPKGLLLYGPPGCGKTLIAKAVANSIAKKLGHLKGKDVRSYFLHIKGPELLNKYVGESERQIREVFAKAKEKASH
;
A
#
# COMPACT_ATOMS: atom_id res chain seq x y z
N LYS A 1 4.15 -24.41 -11.81
CA LYS A 1 4.16 -23.82 -10.45
C LYS A 1 5.42 -22.98 -10.38
N LEU A 2 5.31 -21.66 -10.22
CA LEU A 2 6.52 -20.85 -9.96
C LEU A 2 7.22 -21.43 -8.71
N PRO A 3 8.56 -21.46 -8.68
CA PRO A 3 9.28 -21.84 -7.49
C PRO A 3 8.83 -20.90 -6.36
N LYS A 4 8.32 -21.47 -5.26
CA LYS A 4 7.72 -20.71 -4.14
C LYS A 4 8.60 -19.56 -3.63
N GLY A 5 9.93 -19.64 -3.83
CA GLY A 5 10.90 -18.64 -3.39
C GLY A 5 10.81 -17.27 -4.07
N GLU A 6 10.61 -17.18 -5.39
CA GLU A 6 10.63 -15.87 -6.10
C GLU A 6 9.41 -15.00 -5.75
N MET A 7 8.28 -15.62 -5.41
CA MET A 7 7.07 -14.89 -5.03
C MET A 7 6.93 -14.59 -3.54
N GLU A 8 7.70 -15.27 -2.69
CA GLU A 8 7.86 -14.90 -1.28
C GLU A 8 8.73 -13.65 -1.16
N GLU A 9 9.68 -13.46 -2.08
CA GLU A 9 10.59 -12.31 -2.11
C GLU A 9 9.91 -10.97 -2.47
N LEU A 10 8.79 -11.00 -3.22
CA LEU A 10 8.01 -9.81 -3.61
C LEU A 10 7.10 -9.28 -2.48
N VAL A 11 6.95 -10.03 -1.39
CA VAL A 11 6.14 -9.66 -0.23
C VAL A 11 7.09 -9.15 0.84
N ILE A 12 7.24 -7.83 0.96
CA ILE A 12 7.87 -7.27 2.15
C ILE A 12 6.85 -7.43 3.29
N GLU A 13 7.04 -8.43 4.16
CA GLU A 13 6.11 -8.68 5.26
C GLU A 13 6.11 -7.55 6.31
N GLU A 14 7.16 -6.73 6.38
CA GLU A 14 7.29 -5.69 7.39
C GLU A 14 7.07 -4.28 6.81
N VAL A 15 6.08 -3.60 7.39
CA VAL A 15 5.81 -2.20 7.11
C VAL A 15 7.04 -1.38 7.55
N PRO A 16 7.69 -0.64 6.65
CA PRO A 16 8.90 0.11 6.98
C PRO A 16 8.60 1.19 8.03
N ASP A 17 9.49 1.38 8.99
CA ASP A 17 9.33 2.37 10.07
C ASP A 17 9.72 3.79 9.60
N ILE A 18 8.99 4.31 8.61
CA ILE A 18 9.11 5.69 8.14
C ILE A 18 7.91 6.48 8.63
N GLN A 19 8.14 7.63 9.23
CA GLN A 19 7.09 8.54 9.72
C GLN A 19 6.95 9.76 8.81
N TYR A 20 5.77 10.40 8.83
CA TYR A 20 5.52 11.62 8.06
C TYR A 20 6.47 12.77 8.42
N ASP A 21 6.88 12.85 9.69
CA ASP A 21 7.76 13.90 10.19
C ASP A 21 9.18 13.81 9.60
N GLN A 22 9.54 12.65 9.04
CA GLN A 22 10.81 12.45 8.33
C GLN A 22 10.76 12.93 6.88
N ILE A 23 9.59 13.34 6.37
CA ILE A 23 9.41 13.83 5.00
C ILE A 23 9.32 15.36 5.02
N GLY A 24 10.43 16.02 4.69
CA GLY A 24 10.50 17.49 4.65
C GLY A 24 9.87 18.09 3.40
N GLY A 25 9.19 19.23 3.56
CA GLY A 25 8.80 20.12 2.46
C GLY A 25 7.61 19.67 1.59
N LEU A 26 6.92 18.58 1.95
CA LEU A 26 5.81 17.99 1.19
C LEU A 26 4.51 17.93 2.02
N THR A 27 4.31 18.87 2.94
CA THR A 27 3.20 18.84 3.91
C THR A 27 1.84 18.82 3.23
N LYS A 28 1.65 19.61 2.16
CA LYS A 28 0.37 19.70 1.44
C LYS A 28 0.04 18.40 0.71
N GLU A 29 1.02 17.83 0.04
CA GLU A 29 0.90 16.58 -0.69
C GLU A 29 0.63 15.42 0.29
N LEU A 30 1.33 15.41 1.42
CA LEU A 30 1.11 14.43 2.48
C LEU A 30 -0.30 14.50 3.06
N GLU A 31 -0.84 15.71 3.26
CA GLU A 31 -2.20 15.93 3.73
C GLU A 31 -3.23 15.37 2.75
N GLN A 32 -3.07 15.66 1.45
CA GLN A 32 -3.95 15.08 0.41
C GLN A 32 -3.92 13.56 0.38
N VAL A 33 -2.73 12.97 0.53
CA VAL A 33 -2.58 11.51 0.54
C VAL A 33 -3.18 10.91 1.82
N LYS A 34 -2.98 11.55 2.97
CA LYS A 34 -3.62 11.17 4.24
C LYS A 34 -5.13 11.20 4.11
N ASP A 35 -5.70 12.28 3.57
CA ASP A 35 -7.14 12.41 3.43
C ASP A 35 -7.71 11.34 2.51
N ALA A 36 -7.05 11.11 1.36
CA ALA A 36 -7.50 10.11 0.40
C ALA A 36 -7.47 8.70 0.99
N VAL A 37 -6.45 8.35 1.77
CA VAL A 37 -6.26 6.96 2.22
C VAL A 37 -6.79 6.75 3.63
N GLU A 38 -6.49 7.60 4.59
CA GLU A 38 -6.84 7.41 6.01
C GLU A 38 -8.31 7.71 6.33
N LEU A 39 -8.91 8.78 5.77
CA LEU A 39 -10.31 9.13 6.09
C LEU A 39 -11.30 7.98 5.81
N PRO A 40 -11.22 7.26 4.67
CA PRO A 40 -12.04 6.07 4.43
C PRO A 40 -11.96 5.00 5.52
N PHE A 41 -10.77 4.78 6.08
CA PHE A 41 -10.55 3.74 7.09
C PHE A 41 -10.95 4.21 8.49
N LEU A 42 -10.76 5.49 8.79
CA LEU A 42 -11.08 6.07 10.10
C LEU A 42 -12.58 6.35 10.26
N TYR A 43 -13.25 6.78 9.18
CA TYR A 43 -14.65 7.22 9.20
C TYR A 43 -15.50 6.53 8.13
N PRO A 44 -15.59 5.18 8.12
CA PRO A 44 -16.35 4.46 7.10
C PRO A 44 -17.85 4.79 7.12
N GLU A 45 -18.41 5.12 8.30
CA GLU A 45 -19.82 5.49 8.46
C GLU A 45 -20.16 6.80 7.74
N LEU A 46 -19.27 7.79 7.81
CA LEU A 46 -19.44 9.08 7.13
C LEU A 46 -19.47 8.90 5.60
N PHE A 47 -18.62 8.01 5.08
CA PHE A 47 -18.63 7.67 3.65
C PHE A 47 -19.93 6.97 3.24
N ALA A 48 -20.46 6.08 4.09
CA ALA A 48 -21.73 5.40 3.84
C ALA A 48 -22.92 6.36 3.88
N GLU A 49 -22.97 7.25 4.88
CA GLU A 49 -24.03 8.26 5.05
C GLU A 49 -24.13 9.20 3.85
N HIS A 50 -22.98 9.73 3.41
CA HIS A 50 -22.90 10.63 2.26
C HIS A 50 -22.86 9.90 0.90
N ARG A 51 -22.98 8.57 0.88
CA ARG A 51 -22.91 7.73 -0.33
C ARG A 51 -21.64 7.98 -1.15
N LEU A 52 -20.53 8.26 -0.47
CA LEU A 52 -19.22 8.47 -1.06
C LEU A 52 -18.50 7.14 -1.20
N SER A 53 -17.97 6.87 -2.40
CA SER A 53 -17.10 5.71 -2.61
C SER A 53 -15.67 6.06 -2.21
N PRO A 54 -15.00 5.27 -1.36
CA PRO A 54 -13.61 5.51 -1.03
C PRO A 54 -12.72 5.30 -2.27
N PRO A 55 -11.62 6.04 -2.39
CA PRO A 55 -10.70 5.88 -3.51
C PRO A 55 -10.04 4.50 -3.47
N LYS A 56 -10.00 3.84 -4.64
CA LYS A 56 -9.44 2.48 -4.78
C LYS A 56 -7.92 2.44 -4.94
N GLY A 57 -7.30 3.57 -5.25
CA GLY A 57 -5.87 3.66 -5.52
C GLY A 57 -5.41 5.10 -5.63
N LEU A 58 -4.10 5.29 -5.53
CA LEU A 58 -3.42 6.58 -5.56
C LEU A 58 -2.28 6.53 -6.57
N LEU A 59 -2.13 7.58 -7.37
CA LEU A 59 -1.00 7.74 -8.30
C LEU A 59 -0.11 8.89 -7.85
N LEU A 60 1.12 8.57 -7.43
CA LEU A 60 2.15 9.56 -7.13
C LEU A 60 3.02 9.77 -8.37
N TYR A 61 2.98 10.96 -8.96
CA TYR A 61 3.75 11.30 -10.17
C TYR A 61 4.69 12.49 -9.95
N GLY A 62 5.61 12.71 -10.90
CA GLY A 62 6.56 13.84 -10.92
C GLY A 62 8.02 13.39 -11.08
N PRO A 63 8.99 14.31 -10.95
CA PRO A 63 10.39 14.02 -11.19
C PRO A 63 10.94 12.92 -10.26
N PRO A 64 11.97 12.16 -10.69
CA PRO A 64 12.68 11.22 -9.83
C PRO A 64 13.35 11.97 -8.66
N GLY A 65 13.43 11.34 -7.49
CA GLY A 65 14.06 11.94 -6.31
C GLY A 65 13.14 12.79 -5.41
N CYS A 66 11.90 13.08 -5.81
CA CYS A 66 10.94 13.84 -4.99
C CYS A 66 10.25 13.01 -3.87
N GLY A 67 10.84 11.90 -3.41
CA GLY A 67 10.33 11.16 -2.24
C GLY A 67 9.03 10.36 -2.41
N LYS A 68 8.56 10.09 -3.64
CA LYS A 68 7.28 9.35 -3.88
C LYS A 68 7.21 8.00 -3.17
N THR A 69 8.29 7.21 -3.26
CA THR A 69 8.39 5.92 -2.58
C THR A 69 8.45 6.09 -1.05
N LEU A 70 9.06 7.17 -0.55
CA LEU A 70 9.09 7.46 0.89
C LEU A 70 7.69 7.81 1.41
N ILE A 71 6.93 8.61 0.65
CA ILE A 71 5.53 8.92 0.97
C ILE A 71 4.71 7.64 1.05
N ALA A 72 4.80 6.76 0.05
CA ALA A 72 4.06 5.50 0.04
C ALA A 72 4.36 4.63 1.27
N LYS A 73 5.64 4.57 1.68
CA LYS A 73 6.08 3.85 2.87
C LYS A 73 5.57 4.49 4.17
N ALA A 74 5.63 5.82 4.29
CA ALA A 74 5.15 6.54 5.47
C ALA A 74 3.63 6.39 5.66
N VAL A 75 2.88 6.40 4.56
CA VAL A 75 1.43 6.16 4.55
C VAL A 75 1.11 4.76 5.02
N ALA A 76 1.82 3.74 4.51
CA ALA A 76 1.65 2.37 4.96
C ALA A 76 1.90 2.22 6.47
N ASN A 77 2.96 2.85 7.00
CA ASN A 77 3.28 2.85 8.43
C ASN A 77 2.19 3.55 9.27
N SER A 78 1.73 4.72 8.84
CA SER A 78 0.68 5.46 9.55
C SER A 78 -0.61 4.65 9.66
N ILE A 79 -1.05 4.05 8.57
CA ILE A 79 -2.27 3.23 8.54
C ILE A 79 -2.12 2.01 9.46
N ALA A 80 -0.96 1.33 9.40
CA ALA A 80 -0.69 0.19 10.28
C ALA A 80 -0.78 0.59 11.77
N LYS A 81 -0.11 1.69 12.15
CA LYS A 81 -0.14 2.21 13.53
C LYS A 81 -1.57 2.60 13.95
N LYS A 82 -2.28 3.40 13.14
CA LYS A 82 -3.65 3.88 13.45
C LYS A 82 -4.66 2.75 13.57
N LEU A 83 -4.60 1.75 12.68
CA LEU A 83 -5.48 0.57 12.76
C LEU A 83 -5.17 -0.30 13.99
N GLY A 84 -3.89 -0.43 14.36
CA GLY A 84 -3.50 -1.11 15.60
C GLY A 84 -4.08 -0.45 16.85
N HIS A 85 -4.04 0.89 16.92
CA HIS A 85 -4.60 1.65 18.03
C HIS A 85 -6.14 1.54 18.13
N LEU A 86 -6.85 1.54 16.99
CA LEU A 86 -8.32 1.49 16.97
C LEU A 86 -8.90 0.12 17.35
N LYS A 87 -8.22 -0.97 16.99
CA LYS A 87 -8.75 -2.33 17.20
C LYS A 87 -8.27 -3.01 18.50
N GLY A 88 -7.40 -2.36 19.29
CA GLY A 88 -6.88 -2.93 20.55
C GLY A 88 -6.17 -4.28 20.40
N LYS A 89 -5.80 -4.62 19.17
CA LYS A 89 -5.13 -5.84 18.73
C LYS A 89 -4.04 -5.41 17.75
N ASP A 90 -2.92 -6.14 17.74
CA ASP A 90 -1.91 -6.00 16.70
C ASP A 90 -2.53 -6.34 15.34
N VAL A 91 -3.10 -5.32 14.67
CA VAL A 91 -3.60 -5.45 13.31
C VAL A 91 -2.38 -5.58 12.41
N ARG A 92 -2.16 -6.79 11.89
CA ARG A 92 -1.12 -7.04 10.88
C ARG A 92 -1.51 -6.31 9.60
N SER A 93 -0.85 -5.20 9.33
CA SER A 93 -0.90 -4.51 8.05
C SER A 93 0.12 -5.13 7.11
N TYR A 94 -0.28 -5.38 5.86
CA TYR A 94 0.59 -5.96 4.84
C TYR A 94 0.99 -4.90 3.82
N PHE A 95 2.29 -4.79 3.52
CA PHE A 95 2.80 -3.86 2.52
C PHE A 95 3.45 -4.61 1.35
N LEU A 96 2.78 -4.63 0.21
CA LEU A 96 3.31 -5.25 -1.01
C LEU A 96 4.08 -4.22 -1.83
N HIS A 97 5.40 -4.40 -1.96
CA HIS A 97 6.25 -3.53 -2.77
C HIS A 97 6.73 -4.28 -4.00
N ILE A 98 6.30 -3.82 -5.16
CA ILE A 98 6.61 -4.45 -6.44
C ILE A 98 7.21 -3.41 -7.36
N LYS A 99 8.42 -3.66 -7.87
CA LYS A 99 9.02 -2.77 -8.88
C LYS A 99 8.61 -3.25 -10.27
N GLY A 100 8.33 -2.30 -11.18
CA GLY A 100 7.96 -2.62 -12.57
C GLY A 100 8.90 -3.60 -13.27
N PRO A 101 10.24 -3.45 -13.15
CA PRO A 101 11.19 -4.41 -13.72
C PRO A 101 11.11 -5.82 -13.14
N GLU A 102 10.65 -6.00 -11.89
CA GLU A 102 10.50 -7.31 -11.25
C GLU A 102 9.32 -8.10 -11.86
N LEU A 103 8.37 -7.40 -12.49
CA LEU A 103 7.24 -8.00 -13.21
C LEU A 103 7.55 -8.33 -14.67
N LEU A 104 8.73 -7.96 -15.18
CA LEU A 104 9.10 -8.18 -16.58
C LEU A 104 9.84 -9.51 -16.72
N ASN A 105 9.15 -10.52 -17.23
CA ASN A 105 9.78 -11.79 -17.62
C ASN A 105 9.99 -11.88 -19.14
N LYS A 106 11.07 -12.56 -19.55
CA LYS A 106 11.38 -12.82 -20.98
C LYS A 106 10.41 -13.82 -21.63
N TYR A 107 9.69 -14.59 -20.82
CA TYR A 107 8.70 -15.57 -21.28
C TYR A 107 7.31 -14.92 -21.38
N VAL A 108 6.70 -15.00 -22.56
CA VAL A 108 5.36 -14.44 -22.84
C VAL A 108 4.32 -15.09 -21.92
N GLY A 109 3.48 -14.29 -21.27
CA GLY A 109 2.41 -14.76 -20.39
C GLY A 109 2.80 -14.96 -18.93
N GLU A 110 4.11 -14.99 -18.61
CA GLU A 110 4.56 -15.13 -17.22
C GLU A 110 4.35 -13.83 -16.42
N SER A 111 4.54 -12.67 -17.04
CA SER A 111 4.30 -11.37 -16.39
C SER A 111 2.83 -11.19 -15.97
N GLU A 112 1.88 -11.51 -16.83
CA GLU A 112 0.44 -11.43 -16.54
C GLU A 112 0.05 -12.44 -15.45
N ARG A 113 0.64 -13.63 -15.49
CA ARG A 113 0.46 -14.65 -14.46
C ARG A 113 0.93 -14.16 -13.10
N GLN A 114 2.13 -13.58 -13.02
CA GLN A 114 2.68 -13.02 -11.78
C GLN A 114 1.77 -11.93 -11.20
N ILE A 115 1.29 -11.00 -12.02
CA ILE A 115 0.35 -9.95 -11.60
C ILE A 115 -0.92 -10.58 -10.99
N ARG A 116 -1.51 -11.58 -11.65
CA ARG A 116 -2.70 -12.26 -11.12
C ARG A 116 -2.44 -12.95 -9.77
N GLU A 117 -1.30 -13.62 -9.63
CA GLU A 117 -0.92 -14.32 -8.40
C GLU A 117 -0.68 -13.32 -7.24
N VAL A 118 -0.09 -12.16 -7.51
CA VAL A 118 0.05 -11.05 -6.53
C VAL A 118 -1.31 -10.57 -6.03
N PHE A 119 -2.24 -10.24 -6.93
CA PHE A 119 -3.57 -9.76 -6.54
C PHE A 119 -4.38 -10.83 -5.80
N ALA A 120 -4.21 -12.11 -6.18
CA ALA A 120 -4.83 -13.22 -5.47
C ALA A 120 -4.34 -13.32 -4.02
N LYS A 121 -3.03 -13.23 -3.78
CA LYS A 121 -2.45 -13.19 -2.43
C LYS A 121 -2.91 -11.97 -1.64
N ALA A 122 -2.95 -10.79 -2.26
CA ALA A 122 -3.43 -9.57 -1.60
C ALA A 122 -4.88 -9.73 -1.13
N LYS A 123 -5.73 -10.36 -1.95
CA LYS A 123 -7.13 -10.66 -1.59
C LYS A 123 -7.24 -11.68 -0.46
N GLU A 124 -6.39 -12.71 -0.46
CA GLU A 124 -6.32 -13.70 0.61
C GLU A 124 -5.95 -13.04 1.96
N LYS A 125 -4.93 -12.19 1.97
CA LYS A 125 -4.49 -11.46 3.18
C LYS A 125 -5.50 -10.41 3.66
N ALA A 126 -6.25 -9.78 2.76
CA ALA A 126 -7.27 -8.80 3.13
C ALA A 126 -8.56 -9.42 3.70
N SER A 127 -8.78 -10.71 3.47
CA SER A 127 -9.98 -11.43 3.94
C SER A 127 -9.80 -12.05 5.33
N HIS A 128 -8.55 -12.10 5.82
CA HIS A 128 -8.15 -12.61 7.14
C HIS A 128 -7.91 -11.47 8.13
#